data_AF-A0A7J8RHC7-F1
#
_entry.id   AF-A0A7J8RHC7-F1
#
_cell.length_a   1.000
_cell.length_b   1.000
_cell.length_c   1.000
_cell.angle_alpha   90.00
_cell.angle_beta   90.00
_cell.angle_gamma   90.00
#
_symmetry.space_group_name_H-M   'P 1'
#
loop_
_entity.id
_entity.type
_entity.pdbx_description
1 polymer ?
#
loop_
_entity_poly.entity_id
_entity_poly.type
_entity_poly.pdbx_seq_one_letter_code
_entity_poly.pdbx_strand_id
1 'polypeptide(L)'
;IVPDDIFYRCGDFDWVPLLGIWGAVGYTPLLVLRQYRSKQFIPATHGLAQCEFSYKDDNYKRKIREISNAWKRVHRMKRFIVGAMTTPEYYEWRSKRVNDNIPGPREDCVQSLEEHLQVAPSELEIIKQDFEKMSSEWGKRIEQLEEEKMHLGLDVNIHKLEAEKLRKGKNKAEEDLDILKRDYKKLRLSMRTAGLGKTSEQWRQEIKEEKTRADQWEKKFQDARARENTLERSLLEFQNEKAGLKAMVAKLEKSLHLYRSRNSTIELRASLSKIEELKGMIGEFEDPLHNFELRVELLERSNEQ
;
A
#
# COMPACT_ATOMS: atom_id res chain seq x y z
N ILE A 1 -51.95 27.24 -36.90
CA ILE A 1 -52.06 28.41 -37.82
C ILE A 1 -51.94 27.88 -39.23
N VAL A 2 -53.00 27.95 -40.05
CA VAL A 2 -52.93 27.49 -41.45
C VAL A 2 -52.27 28.61 -42.27
N PRO A 3 -51.20 28.34 -43.05
CA PRO A 3 -50.54 29.35 -43.87
C PRO A 3 -51.54 30.11 -44.75
N ASP A 4 -51.38 31.43 -44.85
CA ASP A 4 -52.22 32.31 -45.67
C ASP A 4 -51.83 32.31 -47.15
N ASP A 5 -50.71 31.67 -47.50
CA ASP A 5 -50.17 31.62 -48.85
C ASP A 5 -50.31 30.23 -49.46
N ILE A 6 -50.75 30.19 -50.72
CA ILE A 6 -50.90 28.96 -51.49
C ILE A 6 -49.91 28.98 -52.65
N PHE A 7 -49.05 27.97 -52.69
CA PHE A 7 -48.21 27.68 -53.85
C PHE A 7 -49.09 27.21 -54.99
N TYR A 8 -48.89 27.75 -56.20
CA TYR A 8 -49.71 27.30 -57.34
C TYR A 8 -48.92 27.10 -58.63
N ARG A 9 -47.74 27.72 -58.75
CA ARG A 9 -46.88 27.65 -59.94
C ARG A 9 -45.42 27.60 -59.54
N CYS A 10 -44.62 26.84 -60.28
CA CYS A 10 -43.20 26.61 -60.00
C CYS A 10 -42.39 26.86 -61.28
N GLY A 11 -41.52 27.88 -61.30
CA GLY A 11 -40.82 28.30 -62.52
C GLY A 11 -41.81 28.63 -63.63
N ASP A 12 -41.67 27.93 -64.76
CA ASP A 12 -42.53 28.05 -65.93
C ASP A 12 -43.63 26.96 -65.96
N PHE A 13 -43.70 26.10 -64.93
CA PHE A 13 -44.76 25.09 -64.78
C PHE A 13 -45.99 25.69 -64.11
N ASP A 14 -47.15 25.64 -64.78
CA ASP A 14 -48.45 26.09 -64.25
C ASP A 14 -49.01 25.23 -63.08
N TRP A 15 -48.23 24.29 -62.58
CA TRP A 15 -48.50 23.43 -61.44
C TRP A 15 -47.22 23.20 -60.62
N VAL A 16 -47.31 22.44 -59.53
CA VAL A 16 -46.21 22.21 -58.59
C VAL A 16 -45.69 20.77 -58.74
N PRO A 17 -44.46 20.55 -59.22
CA PRO A 17 -43.86 19.22 -59.30
C PRO A 17 -43.40 18.73 -57.93
N LEU A 18 -43.96 17.63 -57.43
CA LEU A 18 -43.60 17.01 -56.16
C LEU A 18 -42.63 15.85 -56.40
N LEU A 19 -41.44 15.92 -55.80
CA LEU A 19 -40.45 14.84 -55.85
C LEU A 19 -40.75 13.82 -54.75
N GLY A 20 -40.96 12.57 -55.16
CA GLY A 20 -41.15 11.42 -54.28
C GLY A 20 -39.95 10.48 -54.30
N ILE A 21 -40.08 9.36 -53.59
CA ILE A 21 -39.04 8.31 -53.47
C ILE A 21 -38.83 7.59 -54.82
N TRP A 22 -39.87 7.50 -55.65
CA TRP A 22 -39.86 6.71 -56.90
C TRP A 22 -39.79 7.55 -58.19
N GLY A 23 -39.92 8.87 -58.09
CA GLY A 23 -40.06 9.75 -59.24
C GLY A 23 -40.64 11.12 -58.85
N ALA A 24 -41.29 11.81 -59.79
CA ALA A 24 -42.03 13.03 -59.50
C ALA A 24 -43.45 12.97 -60.06
N VAL A 25 -44.35 13.75 -59.47
CA VAL A 25 -45.73 13.93 -59.96
C VAL A 25 -46.09 15.41 -60.00
N GLY A 26 -46.87 15.82 -61.00
CA GLY A 26 -47.45 17.16 -61.05
C GLY A 26 -48.64 17.28 -60.10
N TYR A 27 -48.61 18.26 -59.20
CA TYR A 27 -49.71 18.58 -58.31
C TYR A 27 -50.25 19.97 -58.62
N THR A 28 -51.57 20.13 -58.68
CA THR A 28 -52.22 21.43 -58.93
C THR A 28 -53.00 21.86 -57.67
N PRO A 29 -52.37 22.62 -56.75
CA PRO A 29 -53.00 23.07 -55.50
C PRO A 29 -54.32 23.83 -55.69
N LEU A 30 -54.48 24.49 -56.84
CA LEU A 30 -55.69 25.23 -57.20
C LEU A 30 -56.95 24.33 -57.28
N LEU A 31 -56.79 23.02 -57.50
CA LEU A 31 -57.90 22.07 -57.53
C LEU A 31 -58.54 21.82 -56.16
N VAL A 32 -57.79 22.02 -55.06
CA VAL A 32 -58.24 21.67 -53.70
C VAL A 32 -58.55 22.88 -52.83
N LEU A 33 -58.57 24.09 -53.40
CA LEU A 33 -58.83 25.35 -52.68
C LEU A 33 -60.11 25.35 -51.85
N ARG A 34 -61.13 24.56 -52.27
CA ARG A 34 -62.38 24.37 -51.52
C ARG A 34 -62.15 23.85 -50.10
N GLN A 35 -61.16 22.96 -49.87
CA GLN A 35 -60.83 22.46 -48.53
C GLN A 35 -60.41 23.58 -47.57
N TYR A 36 -59.82 24.65 -48.12
CA TYR A 36 -59.37 25.83 -47.40
C TYR A 36 -60.39 26.97 -47.45
N ARG A 37 -61.65 26.69 -47.79
CA ARG A 37 -62.75 27.68 -47.91
C ARG A 37 -62.39 28.88 -48.79
N SER A 38 -61.55 28.65 -49.80
CA SER A 38 -61.03 29.69 -50.69
C SER A 38 -61.75 29.64 -52.05
N LYS A 39 -61.83 30.80 -52.72
CA LYS A 39 -62.48 30.91 -54.04
C LYS A 39 -61.81 29.96 -55.04
N GLN A 40 -62.62 29.17 -55.75
CA GLN A 40 -62.13 28.22 -56.73
C GLN A 40 -62.02 28.86 -58.13
N PHE A 41 -60.95 28.52 -58.84
CA PHE A 41 -60.64 29.00 -60.19
C PHE A 41 -60.44 27.82 -61.13
N ILE A 42 -60.60 28.04 -62.44
CA ILE A 42 -60.21 27.07 -63.46
C ILE A 42 -58.68 27.01 -63.48
N PRO A 43 -58.05 25.91 -63.07
CA PRO A 43 -56.60 25.80 -63.12
C PRO A 43 -56.14 25.45 -64.54
N ALA A 44 -54.94 25.93 -64.90
CA ALA A 44 -54.23 25.41 -66.06
C ALA A 44 -53.76 23.98 -65.75
N THR A 45 -54.40 22.99 -66.38
CA THR A 45 -54.04 21.56 -66.27
C THR A 45 -53.28 21.06 -67.51
N HIS A 46 -53.02 21.94 -68.47
CA HIS A 46 -52.32 21.61 -69.70
C HIS A 46 -50.88 21.20 -69.39
N GLY A 47 -50.47 19.97 -69.71
CA GLY A 47 -49.13 19.46 -69.45
C GLY A 47 -48.94 18.80 -68.08
N LEU A 48 -49.97 18.74 -67.21
CA LEU A 48 -49.89 18.09 -65.90
C LEU A 48 -49.42 16.63 -65.98
N ALA A 49 -49.96 15.88 -66.96
CA ALA A 49 -49.59 14.48 -67.23
C ALA A 49 -48.12 14.31 -67.65
N GLN A 50 -47.49 15.36 -68.19
CA GLN A 50 -46.09 15.32 -68.63
C GLN A 50 -45.10 15.50 -67.47
N CYS A 51 -45.59 15.89 -66.29
CA CYS A 51 -44.76 16.03 -65.09
C CYS A 51 -44.59 14.76 -64.28
N GLU A 52 -45.29 13.69 -64.64
CA GLU A 52 -45.03 12.37 -64.08
C GLU A 52 -43.79 11.76 -64.75
N PHE A 53 -42.81 11.34 -63.94
CA PHE A 53 -41.67 10.55 -64.43
C PHE A 53 -41.10 9.68 -63.32
N SER A 54 -40.45 8.58 -63.71
CA SER A 54 -39.79 7.67 -62.77
C SER A 54 -38.28 7.91 -62.76
N TYR A 55 -37.60 7.61 -61.65
CA TYR A 55 -36.12 7.64 -61.62
C TYR A 55 -35.46 6.56 -62.51
N LYS A 56 -36.25 5.64 -63.08
CA LYS A 56 -35.77 4.63 -64.03
C LYS A 56 -35.69 5.14 -65.46
N ASP A 57 -36.30 6.29 -65.78
CA ASP A 57 -36.31 6.85 -67.14
C ASP A 57 -34.92 7.43 -67.50
N ASP A 58 -34.42 7.19 -68.72
CA ASP A 58 -33.06 7.60 -69.14
C ASP A 58 -32.75 9.10 -69.00
N ASN A 59 -33.77 9.95 -68.93
CA ASN A 59 -33.66 11.41 -68.86
C ASN A 59 -33.95 12.00 -67.46
N TYR A 60 -34.06 11.16 -66.41
CA TYR A 60 -34.50 11.61 -65.08
C TYR A 60 -33.58 12.69 -64.47
N LYS A 61 -32.25 12.60 -64.67
CA LYS A 61 -31.29 13.58 -64.12
C LYS A 61 -31.50 14.99 -64.70
N ARG A 62 -31.93 15.09 -65.96
CA ARG A 62 -32.26 16.38 -66.60
C ARG A 62 -33.56 16.92 -66.02
N LYS A 63 -34.60 16.09 -65.93
CA LYS A 63 -35.90 16.43 -65.34
C LYS A 63 -35.78 16.88 -63.88
N ILE A 64 -34.99 16.20 -63.04
CA ILE A 64 -34.72 16.63 -61.64
C ILE A 64 -34.08 18.02 -61.62
N ARG A 65 -33.14 18.30 -62.52
CA ARG A 65 -32.44 19.59 -62.57
C ARG A 65 -33.38 20.72 -63.00
N GLU A 66 -34.23 20.46 -63.99
CA GLU A 66 -35.28 21.39 -64.44
C GLU A 66 -36.25 21.70 -63.29
N ILE A 67 -36.74 20.66 -62.59
CA ILE A 67 -37.63 20.82 -61.43
C ILE A 67 -36.95 21.57 -60.30
N SER A 68 -35.73 21.19 -59.91
CA SER A 68 -34.97 21.86 -58.85
C SER A 68 -34.73 23.34 -59.17
N ASN A 69 -34.46 23.68 -60.44
CA ASN A 69 -34.34 25.07 -60.87
C ASN A 69 -35.70 25.80 -60.84
N ALA A 70 -36.79 25.15 -61.22
CA ALA A 70 -38.13 25.71 -61.11
C ALA A 70 -38.51 26.03 -59.65
N TRP A 71 -38.12 25.16 -58.70
CA TRP A 71 -38.34 25.35 -57.26
C TRP A 71 -37.58 26.55 -56.67
N LYS A 72 -36.63 27.15 -57.40
CA LYS A 72 -36.03 28.44 -57.00
C LYS A 72 -36.95 29.63 -57.32
N ARG A 73 -37.90 29.47 -58.25
CA ARG A 73 -38.84 30.50 -58.71
C ARG A 73 -40.28 30.10 -58.38
N VAL A 74 -40.62 30.14 -57.10
CA VAL A 74 -41.96 29.73 -56.64
C VAL A 74 -42.93 30.90 -56.64
N HIS A 75 -44.09 30.72 -57.26
CA HIS A 75 -45.16 31.71 -57.26
C HIS A 75 -46.20 31.34 -56.18
N ARG A 76 -46.51 32.34 -55.35
CA ARG A 76 -47.47 32.22 -54.25
C ARG A 76 -48.61 33.19 -54.50
N MET A 77 -49.81 32.78 -54.12
CA MET A 77 -51.00 33.63 -54.11
C MET A 77 -51.53 33.69 -52.68
N LYS A 78 -51.93 34.89 -52.25
CA LYS A 78 -52.59 35.06 -50.96
C LYS A 78 -53.98 34.43 -51.01
N ARG A 79 -54.33 33.71 -49.95
CA ARG A 79 -55.64 33.10 -49.80
C ARG A 79 -56.74 34.17 -49.71
N PHE A 80 -57.78 34.01 -50.52
CA PHE A 80 -58.97 34.87 -50.48
C PHE A 80 -60.11 34.15 -49.74
N ILE A 81 -60.51 34.69 -48.59
CA ILE A 81 -61.73 34.28 -47.87
C ILE A 81 -62.87 35.11 -48.45
N VAL A 82 -63.61 34.56 -49.42
CA VAL A 82 -64.75 35.24 -50.05
C VAL A 82 -65.95 34.30 -50.05
N GLY A 83 -67.10 34.80 -49.58
CA GLY A 83 -68.30 34.01 -49.28
C GLY A 83 -69.01 33.32 -50.47
N ALA A 84 -68.55 33.51 -51.71
CA ALA A 84 -69.05 32.78 -52.88
C ALA A 84 -68.06 31.65 -53.22
N MET A 85 -68.44 30.39 -52.92
CA MET A 85 -67.52 29.25 -52.89
C MET A 85 -67.05 28.74 -54.26
N THR A 86 -67.69 29.10 -55.36
CA THR A 86 -67.40 28.54 -56.69
C THR A 86 -67.95 29.49 -57.76
N THR A 87 -67.14 29.82 -58.78
CA THR A 87 -67.65 30.62 -59.91
C THR A 87 -68.46 29.73 -60.86
N PRO A 88 -69.51 30.25 -61.52
CA PRO A 88 -70.29 29.46 -62.50
C PRO A 88 -69.42 28.81 -63.58
N GLU A 89 -68.37 29.50 -64.01
CA GLU A 89 -67.42 29.02 -65.03
C GLU A 89 -66.62 27.82 -64.52
N TYR A 90 -66.28 27.77 -63.23
CA TYR A 90 -65.61 26.61 -62.64
C TYR A 90 -66.50 25.36 -62.64
N TYR A 91 -67.80 25.52 -62.36
CA TYR A 91 -68.75 24.42 -62.46
C TYR A 91 -68.89 23.93 -63.89
N GLU A 92 -69.02 24.84 -64.85
CA GLU A 92 -69.12 24.49 -66.27
C GLU A 92 -67.86 23.77 -66.76
N TRP A 93 -66.68 24.28 -66.41
CA TRP A 93 -65.41 23.61 -66.69
C TRP A 93 -65.32 22.23 -66.05
N ARG A 94 -65.71 22.08 -64.77
CA ARG A 94 -65.69 20.79 -64.07
C ARG A 94 -66.66 19.78 -64.70
N SER A 95 -67.86 20.19 -65.08
CA SER A 95 -68.85 19.32 -65.73
C SER A 95 -68.40 18.87 -67.12
N LYS A 96 -67.65 19.71 -67.84
CA LYS A 96 -67.04 19.37 -69.14
C LYS A 96 -65.85 18.40 -69.05
N ARG A 97 -65.18 18.28 -67.89
CA ARG A 97 -64.04 17.36 -67.66
C ARG A 97 -64.36 15.87 -67.68
N VAL A 98 -65.63 15.45 -67.77
CA VAL A 98 -66.02 14.02 -67.80
C VAL A 98 -65.36 13.25 -68.96
N ASN A 99 -64.84 13.95 -69.98
CA ASN A 99 -64.14 13.35 -71.12
C ASN A 99 -62.60 13.40 -71.07
N ASP A 100 -61.99 13.97 -70.02
CA ASP A 100 -60.53 14.09 -69.90
C ASP A 100 -59.95 13.00 -68.97
N ASN A 101 -59.96 11.73 -69.40
CA ASN A 101 -59.19 10.56 -68.88
C ASN A 101 -58.90 10.42 -67.36
N ILE A 102 -59.63 11.08 -66.47
CA ILE A 102 -59.59 10.92 -65.02
C ILE A 102 -60.96 10.36 -64.62
N PRO A 103 -61.06 9.15 -64.05
CA PRO A 103 -62.35 8.58 -63.68
C PRO A 103 -63.07 9.51 -62.69
N GLY A 104 -64.25 9.99 -63.05
CA GLY A 104 -65.19 10.54 -62.07
C GLY A 104 -65.61 9.41 -61.11
N PRO A 105 -65.79 9.69 -59.81
CA PRO A 105 -66.28 8.67 -58.89
C PRO A 105 -67.69 8.27 -59.33
N ARG A 106 -67.89 6.98 -59.64
CA ARG A 106 -69.23 6.42 -59.87
C ARG A 106 -69.92 6.27 -58.52
N GLU A 107 -71.14 6.79 -58.40
CA GLU A 107 -71.96 6.68 -57.18
C GLU A 107 -72.19 5.21 -56.75
N ASP A 108 -72.19 4.26 -57.69
CA ASP A 108 -72.34 2.81 -57.44
C ASP A 108 -71.16 2.18 -56.65
N CYS A 109 -70.04 2.90 -56.49
CA CYS A 109 -68.86 2.44 -55.77
C CYS A 109 -68.95 2.66 -54.26
N VAL A 110 -69.90 3.48 -53.78
CA VAL A 110 -70.05 3.75 -52.33
C VAL A 110 -70.70 2.56 -51.63
N GLN A 111 -71.65 1.88 -52.27
CA GLN A 111 -72.34 0.71 -51.70
C GLN A 111 -71.54 -0.60 -51.81
N SER A 112 -70.80 -0.81 -52.91
CA SER A 112 -70.02 -2.04 -53.09
C SER A 112 -68.72 -2.07 -52.28
N LEU A 113 -68.08 -0.92 -52.04
CA LEU A 113 -66.86 -0.87 -51.21
C LEU A 113 -67.15 -1.24 -49.75
N GLU A 114 -68.33 -0.88 -49.23
CA GLU A 114 -68.73 -1.14 -47.85
C GLU A 114 -69.06 -2.63 -47.62
N GLU A 115 -69.66 -3.31 -48.61
CA GLU A 115 -69.91 -4.75 -48.58
C GLU A 115 -68.63 -5.61 -48.77
N HIS A 116 -67.68 -5.16 -49.59
CA HIS A 116 -66.40 -5.88 -49.78
C HIS A 116 -65.44 -5.78 -48.57
N LEU A 117 -65.62 -4.80 -47.68
CA LEU A 117 -64.82 -4.64 -46.47
C LEU A 117 -65.29 -5.49 -45.28
N GLN A 118 -66.47 -6.14 -45.36
CA GLN A 118 -67.06 -6.85 -44.21
C GLN A 118 -66.80 -8.37 -44.14
N VAL A 119 -66.33 -9.01 -45.22
CA VAL A 119 -66.38 -10.49 -45.34
C VAL A 119 -65.02 -11.19 -45.39
N ALA A 120 -63.90 -10.46 -45.47
CA ALA A 120 -62.56 -11.04 -45.35
C ALA A 120 -61.65 -10.11 -44.53
N PRO A 121 -60.76 -10.61 -43.65
CA PRO A 121 -59.72 -9.78 -43.08
C PRO A 121 -58.91 -9.23 -44.26
N SER A 122 -59.05 -7.94 -44.53
CA SER A 122 -58.29 -7.29 -45.59
C SER A 122 -56.80 -7.42 -45.26
N GLU A 123 -55.94 -7.50 -46.27
CA GLU A 123 -54.47 -7.53 -46.09
C GLU A 123 -53.99 -6.39 -45.16
N LEU A 124 -54.73 -5.27 -45.14
CA LEU A 124 -54.50 -4.12 -44.27
C LEU A 124 -54.74 -4.41 -42.78
N GLU A 125 -55.70 -5.26 -42.43
CA GLU A 125 -55.97 -5.62 -41.03
C GLU A 125 -54.90 -6.56 -40.47
N ILE A 126 -54.39 -7.47 -41.31
CA ILE A 126 -53.22 -8.30 -40.99
C ILE A 126 -51.99 -7.41 -40.79
N ILE A 127 -51.72 -6.48 -41.72
CA ILE A 127 -50.61 -5.52 -41.60
C ILE A 127 -50.73 -4.65 -40.35
N LYS A 128 -51.95 -4.24 -39.98
CA LYS A 128 -52.21 -3.46 -38.78
C LYS A 128 -51.90 -4.25 -37.51
N GLN A 129 -52.36 -5.49 -37.41
CA GLN A 129 -52.07 -6.36 -36.26
C GLN A 129 -50.57 -6.66 -36.13
N ASP A 130 -49.88 -6.93 -37.25
CA ASP A 130 -48.44 -7.12 -37.26
C ASP A 130 -47.67 -5.86 -36.83
N PHE A 131 -48.13 -4.68 -37.24
CA PHE A 131 -47.55 -3.41 -36.81
C PHE A 131 -47.76 -3.18 -35.31
N GLU A 132 -48.96 -3.45 -34.78
CA GLU A 132 -49.25 -3.34 -33.35
C GLU A 132 -48.38 -4.31 -32.52
N LYS A 133 -48.21 -5.54 -33.00
CA LYS A 133 -47.33 -6.54 -32.36
C LYS A 133 -45.87 -6.08 -32.36
N MET A 134 -45.34 -5.65 -33.51
CA MET A 134 -43.98 -5.11 -33.60
C MET A 134 -43.81 -3.90 -32.69
N SER A 135 -44.77 -2.97 -32.67
CA SER A 135 -44.73 -1.79 -31.80
C SER A 135 -44.67 -2.16 -30.32
N SER A 136 -45.37 -3.21 -29.90
CA SER A 136 -45.29 -3.73 -28.52
C SER A 136 -43.93 -4.36 -28.21
N GLU A 137 -43.37 -5.14 -29.13
CA GLU A 137 -42.03 -5.73 -29.01
C GLU A 137 -40.94 -4.65 -28.93
N TRP A 138 -41.01 -3.64 -29.79
CA TRP A 138 -40.11 -2.47 -29.75
C TRP A 138 -40.24 -1.71 -28.42
N GLY A 139 -41.46 -1.52 -27.91
CA GLY A 139 -41.69 -0.92 -26.59
C GLY A 139 -40.98 -1.66 -25.46
N LYS A 140 -41.13 -2.99 -25.39
CA LYS A 140 -40.44 -3.84 -24.40
C LYS A 140 -38.92 -3.76 -24.55
N ARG A 141 -38.41 -3.68 -25.78
CA ARG A 141 -36.98 -3.57 -26.04
C ARG A 141 -36.41 -2.22 -25.59
N ILE A 142 -37.17 -1.14 -25.75
CA ILE A 142 -36.80 0.19 -25.25
C ILE A 142 -36.73 0.16 -23.72
N GLU A 143 -37.74 -0.40 -23.05
CA GLU A 143 -37.77 -0.50 -21.59
C GLU A 143 -36.58 -1.30 -21.04
N GLN A 144 -36.26 -2.46 -21.64
CA GLN A 144 -35.07 -3.24 -21.29
C GLN A 144 -33.77 -2.44 -21.43
N LEU A 145 -33.62 -1.70 -22.53
CA LEU A 145 -32.42 -0.88 -22.75
C LEU A 145 -32.32 0.28 -21.76
N GLU A 146 -33.45 0.86 -21.34
CA GLU A 146 -33.49 1.89 -20.30
C GLU A 146 -33.09 1.33 -18.93
N GLU A 147 -33.54 0.12 -18.58
CA GLU A 147 -33.12 -0.60 -17.37
C GLU A 147 -31.62 -0.95 -17.38
N GLU A 148 -31.12 -1.53 -18.48
CA GLU A 148 -29.69 -1.84 -18.64
C GLU A 148 -28.83 -0.57 -18.51
N LYS A 149 -29.26 0.53 -19.12
CA LYS A 149 -28.59 1.84 -19.00
C LYS A 149 -28.59 2.35 -17.56
N MET A 150 -29.68 2.18 -16.82
CA MET A 150 -29.76 2.55 -15.40
C MET A 150 -28.78 1.72 -14.56
N HIS A 151 -28.74 0.40 -14.75
CA HIS A 151 -27.79 -0.49 -14.06
C HIS A 151 -26.33 -0.12 -14.35
N LEU A 152 -25.97 0.05 -15.62
CA LEU A 152 -24.62 0.47 -15.99
C LEU A 152 -24.26 1.84 -15.40
N GLY A 153 -25.22 2.77 -15.33
CA GLY A 153 -25.04 4.06 -14.67
C GLY A 153 -24.72 3.93 -13.18
N LEU A 154 -25.37 2.99 -12.47
CA LEU A 154 -25.07 2.69 -11.08
C LEU A 154 -23.68 2.07 -10.91
N ASP A 155 -23.32 1.10 -11.74
CA ASP A 155 -22.01 0.43 -11.70
C ASP A 155 -20.86 1.42 -11.91
N VAL A 156 -21.00 2.34 -12.87
CA VAL A 156 -20.02 3.42 -13.10
C VAL A 156 -19.86 4.30 -11.86
N ASN A 157 -20.95 4.62 -11.17
CA ASN A 157 -20.90 5.41 -9.93
C ASN A 157 -20.22 4.65 -8.77
N ILE A 158 -20.51 3.35 -8.63
CA ILE A 158 -19.86 2.47 -7.64
C ILE A 158 -18.36 2.43 -7.89
N HIS A 159 -17.93 2.12 -9.11
CA HIS A 159 -16.51 2.08 -9.46
C HIS A 159 -15.81 3.43 -9.27
N LYS A 160 -16.48 4.54 -9.57
CA LYS A 160 -15.95 5.88 -9.32
C LYS A 160 -15.72 6.12 -7.82
N LEU A 161 -16.66 5.72 -6.97
CA LEU A 161 -16.54 5.84 -5.51
C LEU A 161 -15.41 4.95 -4.96
N GLU A 162 -15.30 3.71 -5.44
CA GLU A 162 -14.22 2.79 -5.07
C GLU A 162 -12.85 3.34 -5.48
N ALA A 163 -12.73 3.85 -6.72
CA ALA A 163 -11.50 4.48 -7.21
C ALA A 163 -11.11 5.70 -6.38
N GLU A 164 -12.08 6.52 -5.95
CA GLU A 164 -11.81 7.66 -5.08
C GLU A 164 -11.32 7.23 -3.69
N LYS A 165 -11.94 6.18 -3.11
CA LYS A 165 -11.51 5.60 -1.83
C LYS A 165 -10.08 5.05 -1.92
N LEU A 166 -9.77 4.32 -2.98
CA LEU A 166 -8.42 3.79 -3.24
C LEU A 166 -7.40 4.93 -3.41
N ARG A 167 -7.76 5.99 -4.13
CA ARG A 167 -6.90 7.19 -4.29
C ARG A 167 -6.59 7.84 -2.94
N LYS A 168 -7.61 8.02 -2.08
CA LYS A 168 -7.43 8.58 -0.72
C LYS A 168 -6.51 7.69 0.12
N GLY A 169 -6.69 6.37 0.06
CA GLY A 169 -5.83 5.41 0.76
C GLY A 169 -4.37 5.46 0.28
N LYS A 170 -4.15 5.51 -1.04
CA LYS A 170 -2.82 5.63 -1.65
C LYS A 170 -2.11 6.90 -1.20
N ASN A 171 -2.78 8.05 -1.24
CA ASN A 171 -2.20 9.33 -0.83
C ASN A 171 -1.76 9.31 0.64
N LYS A 172 -2.60 8.75 1.54
CA LYS A 172 -2.24 8.61 2.95
C LYS A 172 -1.01 7.70 3.14
N ALA A 173 -0.96 6.57 2.45
CA ALA A 173 0.19 5.66 2.52
C ALA A 173 1.49 6.32 2.01
N GLU A 174 1.39 7.19 1.00
CA GLU A 174 2.51 7.96 0.47
C GLU A 174 3.00 9.04 1.46
N GLU A 175 2.08 9.75 2.12
CA GLU A 175 2.40 10.67 3.22
C GLU A 175 3.09 9.95 4.39
N ASP A 176 2.56 8.80 4.81
CA ASP A 176 3.14 7.98 5.88
C ASP A 176 4.56 7.49 5.51
N LEU A 177 4.77 7.10 4.25
CA LEU A 177 6.08 6.71 3.73
C LEU A 177 7.07 7.87 3.77
N ASP A 178 6.64 9.07 3.41
CA ASP A 178 7.49 10.27 3.43
C ASP A 178 7.85 10.70 4.85
N ILE A 179 6.93 10.55 5.82
CA ILE A 179 7.22 10.73 7.26
C ILE A 179 8.28 9.72 7.69
N LEU A 180 8.05 8.44 7.43
CA LEU A 180 8.98 7.36 7.81
C LEU A 180 10.38 7.58 7.21
N LYS A 181 10.46 8.00 5.95
CA LYS A 181 11.71 8.32 5.27
C LYS A 181 12.44 9.48 5.94
N ARG A 182 11.71 10.49 6.42
CA ARG A 182 12.24 11.64 7.16
C ARG A 182 12.76 11.21 8.53
N ASP A 183 12.00 10.40 9.25
CA ASP A 183 12.38 9.86 10.55
C ASP A 183 13.60 8.95 10.47
N TYR A 184 13.66 8.09 9.46
CA TYR A 184 14.83 7.25 9.20
C TYR A 184 16.09 8.10 8.93
N LYS A 185 15.98 9.15 8.09
CA LYS A 185 17.10 10.08 7.86
C LYS A 185 17.54 10.75 9.15
N LYS A 186 16.61 11.19 9.98
CA LYS A 186 16.88 11.81 11.28
C LYS A 186 17.57 10.83 12.23
N LEU A 187 17.05 9.59 12.35
CA LEU A 187 17.65 8.53 13.14
C LEU A 187 19.09 8.23 12.69
N ARG A 188 19.31 8.08 11.38
CA ARG A 188 20.65 7.82 10.82
C ARG A 188 21.64 8.95 11.12
N LEU A 189 21.19 10.21 11.06
CA LEU A 189 22.00 11.36 11.45
C LEU A 189 22.30 11.33 12.96
N SER A 190 21.31 11.10 13.81
CA SER A 190 21.49 10.97 15.27
C SER A 190 22.46 9.84 15.62
N MET A 191 22.37 8.68 14.96
CA MET A 191 23.31 7.56 15.16
C MET A 191 24.75 7.95 14.79
N ARG A 192 24.94 8.71 13.70
CA ARG A 192 26.27 9.26 13.34
C ARG A 192 26.77 10.23 14.40
N THR A 193 25.94 11.15 14.87
CA THR A 193 26.32 12.17 15.88
C THR A 193 26.64 11.54 17.24
N ALA A 194 25.86 10.55 17.67
CA ALA A 194 26.09 9.84 18.93
C ALA A 194 27.30 8.88 18.89
N GLY A 195 28.03 8.82 17.78
CA GLY A 195 29.15 7.89 17.60
C GLY A 195 28.74 6.41 17.52
N LEU A 196 27.43 6.11 17.52
CA LEU A 196 26.87 4.77 17.30
C LEU A 196 26.95 4.33 15.83
N GLY A 197 27.24 5.27 14.93
CA GLY A 197 27.51 5.03 13.52
C GLY A 197 28.87 4.37 13.25
N LYS A 198 29.43 3.61 14.20
CA LYS A 198 30.60 2.78 13.94
C LYS A 198 30.25 1.76 12.86
N THR A 199 31.06 1.72 11.80
CA THR A 199 30.86 0.71 10.75
C THR A 199 31.16 -0.67 11.34
N SER A 200 30.57 -1.72 10.76
CA SER A 200 30.81 -3.10 11.19
C SER A 200 32.31 -3.46 11.15
N GLU A 201 33.08 -2.83 10.26
CA GLU A 201 34.54 -2.95 10.20
C GLU A 201 35.25 -2.32 11.41
N GLN A 202 34.81 -1.15 11.88
CA GLN A 202 35.36 -0.53 13.09
C GLN A 202 35.11 -1.41 14.32
N TRP A 203 33.91 -2.01 14.42
CA TRP A 203 33.63 -2.99 15.49
C TRP A 203 34.52 -4.23 15.40
N ARG A 204 34.75 -4.75 14.19
CA ARG A 204 35.66 -5.89 13.99
C ARG A 204 37.09 -5.55 14.40
N GLN A 205 37.54 -4.33 14.09
CA GLN A 205 38.88 -3.86 14.45
C GLN A 205 39.01 -3.69 15.97
N GLU A 206 38.03 -3.08 16.66
CA GLU A 206 38.04 -2.95 18.12
C GLU A 206 38.03 -4.31 18.82
N ILE A 207 37.22 -5.27 18.36
CA ILE A 207 37.21 -6.63 18.90
C ILE A 207 38.58 -7.29 18.72
N LYS A 208 39.26 -7.07 17.59
CA LYS A 208 40.59 -7.62 17.34
C LYS A 208 41.62 -6.99 18.27
N GLU A 209 41.56 -5.68 18.50
CA GLU A 209 42.45 -4.96 19.42
C GLU A 209 42.20 -5.31 20.90
N GLU A 210 40.95 -5.55 21.29
CA GLU A 210 40.63 -6.02 22.64
C GLU A 210 41.13 -7.46 22.84
N LYS A 211 41.02 -8.31 21.81
CA LYS A 211 41.53 -9.69 21.85
C LYS A 211 43.05 -9.73 21.99
N THR A 212 43.78 -8.90 21.23
CA THR A 212 45.24 -8.82 21.39
C THR A 212 45.65 -8.28 22.77
N ARG A 213 44.88 -7.34 23.34
CA ARG A 213 45.09 -6.86 24.71
C ARG A 213 44.83 -7.96 25.75
N ALA A 214 43.76 -8.74 25.59
CA ALA A 214 43.47 -9.88 26.46
C ALA A 214 44.60 -10.93 26.41
N ASP A 215 45.09 -11.28 25.22
CA ASP A 215 46.20 -12.22 25.05
C ASP A 215 47.50 -11.70 25.71
N GLN A 216 47.75 -10.38 25.66
CA GLN A 216 48.88 -9.76 26.36
C GLN A 216 48.74 -9.84 27.89
N TRP A 217 47.53 -9.60 28.42
CA TRP A 217 47.27 -9.72 29.85
C TRP A 217 47.40 -11.17 30.33
N GLU A 218 46.93 -12.13 29.54
CA GLU A 218 47.07 -13.55 29.84
C GLU A 218 48.56 -13.94 29.96
N LYS A 219 49.41 -13.50 29.01
CA LYS A 219 50.85 -13.73 29.11
C LYS A 219 51.47 -13.14 30.37
N LYS A 220 51.14 -11.88 30.69
CA LYS A 220 51.62 -11.22 31.93
C LYS A 220 51.17 -11.97 33.18
N PHE A 221 49.95 -12.49 33.17
CA PHE A 221 49.40 -13.28 34.27
C PHE A 221 50.17 -14.60 34.45
N GLN A 222 50.46 -15.31 33.36
CA GLN A 222 51.26 -16.54 33.42
C GLN A 222 52.69 -16.25 33.90
N ASP A 223 53.31 -15.16 33.45
CA ASP A 223 54.64 -14.74 33.92
C ASP A 223 54.63 -14.41 35.43
N ALA A 224 53.61 -13.71 35.90
CA ALA A 224 53.43 -13.39 37.32
C ALA A 224 53.28 -14.67 38.16
N ARG A 225 52.45 -15.62 37.70
CA ARG A 225 52.26 -16.93 38.33
C ARG A 225 53.56 -17.75 38.34
N ALA A 226 54.36 -17.70 37.28
CA ALA A 226 55.66 -18.36 37.26
C ALA A 226 56.62 -17.78 38.31
N ARG A 227 56.65 -16.46 38.48
CA ARG A 227 57.45 -15.79 39.53
C ARG A 227 56.98 -16.14 40.93
N GLU A 228 55.67 -16.15 41.15
CA GLU A 228 55.06 -16.56 42.43
C GLU A 228 55.49 -17.98 42.80
N ASN A 229 55.35 -18.94 41.88
CA ASN A 229 55.79 -20.32 42.10
C ASN A 229 57.30 -20.42 42.42
N THR A 230 58.14 -19.59 41.79
CA THR A 230 59.57 -19.54 42.12
C THR A 230 59.80 -19.03 43.53
N LEU A 231 59.11 -17.96 43.93
CA LEU A 231 59.20 -17.41 45.29
C LEU A 231 58.72 -18.41 46.34
N GLU A 232 57.63 -19.14 46.08
CA GLU A 232 57.15 -20.19 46.98
C GLU A 232 58.18 -21.30 47.18
N ARG A 233 58.88 -21.73 46.11
CA ARG A 233 59.98 -22.71 46.23
C ARG A 233 61.12 -22.18 47.09
N SER A 234 61.58 -20.96 46.83
CA SER A 234 62.65 -20.33 47.64
C SER A 234 62.23 -20.14 49.10
N LEU A 235 60.96 -19.83 49.35
CA LEU A 235 60.42 -19.73 50.70
C LEU A 235 60.45 -21.09 51.41
N LEU A 236 60.09 -22.17 50.72
CA LEU A 236 60.15 -23.53 51.25
C LEU A 236 61.60 -23.94 51.56
N GLU A 237 62.54 -23.63 50.67
CA GLU A 237 63.98 -23.84 50.90
C GLU A 237 64.46 -23.10 52.15
N PHE A 238 64.13 -21.81 52.28
CA PHE A 238 64.48 -21.02 53.47
C PHE A 238 63.86 -21.58 54.75
N GLN A 239 62.61 -22.07 54.70
CA GLN A 239 61.98 -22.71 55.86
C GLN A 239 62.71 -24.00 56.27
N ASN A 240 63.15 -24.80 55.29
CA ASN A 240 63.92 -26.03 55.55
C ASN A 240 65.31 -25.70 56.13
N GLU A 241 66.02 -24.72 55.58
CA GLU A 241 67.30 -24.24 56.13
C GLU A 241 67.15 -23.72 57.55
N LYS A 242 66.12 -22.90 57.82
CA LYS A 242 65.80 -22.40 59.16
C LYS A 242 65.52 -23.55 60.13
N ALA A 243 64.82 -24.59 59.70
CA ALA A 243 64.59 -25.78 60.53
C ALA A 243 65.90 -26.52 60.82
N GLY A 244 66.78 -26.67 59.84
CA GLY A 244 68.12 -27.24 60.01
C GLY A 244 68.99 -26.45 60.98
N LEU A 245 69.02 -25.13 60.85
CA LEU A 245 69.75 -24.23 61.76
C LEU A 245 69.21 -24.32 63.19
N LYS A 246 67.89 -24.33 63.38
CA LYS A 246 67.28 -24.54 64.70
C LYS A 246 67.73 -25.86 65.33
N ALA A 247 67.80 -26.94 64.56
CA ALA A 247 68.28 -28.23 65.05
C ALA A 247 69.77 -28.18 65.45
N MET A 248 70.61 -27.46 64.70
CA MET A 248 72.03 -27.26 65.04
C MET A 248 72.20 -26.44 66.32
N VAL A 249 71.43 -25.36 66.49
CA VAL A 249 71.40 -24.57 67.73
C VAL A 249 71.02 -25.46 68.92
N ALA A 250 69.95 -26.25 68.80
CA ALA A 250 69.54 -27.17 69.87
C ALA A 250 70.64 -28.21 70.22
N LYS A 251 71.45 -28.65 69.25
CA LYS A 251 72.59 -29.54 69.49
C LYS A 251 73.73 -28.83 70.24
N LEU A 252 74.03 -27.60 69.86
CA LEU A 252 75.06 -26.77 70.49
C LEU A 252 74.68 -26.37 71.93
N GLU A 253 73.42 -26.02 72.17
CA GLU A 253 72.88 -25.75 73.50
C GLU A 253 73.04 -26.96 74.43
N LYS A 254 72.69 -28.17 73.94
CA LYS A 254 72.91 -29.43 74.67
C LYS A 254 74.39 -29.67 74.99
N SER A 255 75.29 -29.45 74.03
CA SER A 255 76.74 -29.62 74.27
C SER A 255 77.31 -28.59 75.24
N LEU A 256 76.86 -27.34 75.15
CA LEU A 256 77.27 -26.26 76.06
C LEU A 256 76.81 -26.57 77.50
N HIS A 257 75.57 -27.03 77.67
CA HIS A 257 75.05 -27.46 78.97
C HIS A 257 75.90 -28.59 79.57
N LEU A 258 76.23 -29.61 78.76
CA LEU A 258 77.07 -30.72 79.21
C LEU A 258 78.47 -30.25 79.62
N TYR A 259 79.08 -29.33 78.87
CA TYR A 259 80.38 -28.75 79.19
C TYR A 259 80.35 -27.95 80.50
N ARG A 260 79.36 -27.06 80.67
CA ARG A 260 79.18 -26.29 81.93
C ARG A 260 78.97 -27.20 83.14
N SER A 261 78.16 -28.25 82.99
CA SER A 261 77.93 -29.24 84.04
C SER A 261 79.24 -29.93 84.43
N ARG A 262 80.02 -30.44 83.47
CA ARG A 262 81.34 -31.04 83.73
C ARG A 262 82.30 -30.08 84.41
N ASN A 263 82.37 -28.83 83.94
CA ASN A 263 83.24 -27.81 84.54
C ASN A 263 82.86 -27.54 86.00
N SER A 264 81.56 -27.42 86.28
CA SER A 264 81.05 -27.28 87.66
C SER A 264 81.40 -28.49 88.53
N THR A 265 81.31 -29.72 88.00
CA THR A 265 81.73 -30.93 88.73
C THR A 265 83.23 -30.93 89.04
N ILE A 266 84.07 -30.44 88.12
CA ILE A 266 85.53 -30.35 88.31
C ILE A 266 85.85 -29.32 89.40
N GLU A 267 85.23 -28.14 89.35
CA GLU A 267 85.40 -27.09 90.38
C GLU A 267 84.96 -27.59 91.77
N LEU A 268 83.80 -28.26 91.86
CA LEU A 268 83.33 -28.85 93.11
C LEU A 268 84.30 -29.93 93.63
N ARG A 269 84.84 -30.79 92.76
CA ARG A 269 85.82 -31.80 93.15
C ARG A 269 87.11 -31.17 93.68
N ALA A 270 87.61 -30.11 93.04
CA ALA A 270 88.79 -29.38 93.53
C ALA A 270 88.54 -28.75 94.91
N SER A 271 87.35 -28.16 95.13
CA SER A 271 86.97 -27.62 96.43
C SER A 271 86.86 -28.69 97.52
N LEU A 272 86.33 -29.88 97.18
CA LEU A 272 86.24 -31.01 98.09
C LEU A 272 87.63 -31.49 98.53
N SER A 273 88.56 -31.66 97.59
CA SER A 273 89.95 -32.02 97.92
C SER A 273 90.62 -30.97 98.82
N LYS A 274 90.32 -29.68 98.60
CA LYS A 274 90.79 -28.60 99.49
C LYS A 274 90.24 -28.74 100.91
N ILE A 275 88.97 -29.10 101.04
CA ILE A 275 88.33 -29.36 102.34
C ILE A 275 88.96 -30.58 103.02
N GLU A 276 89.23 -31.66 102.27
CA GLU A 276 89.90 -32.85 102.80
C GLU A 276 91.34 -32.55 103.28
N GLU A 277 92.11 -31.75 102.53
CA GLU A 277 93.42 -31.25 102.99
C GLU A 277 93.31 -30.48 104.31
N LEU A 278 92.38 -29.51 104.39
CA LEU A 278 92.15 -28.74 105.61
C LEU A 278 91.72 -29.63 106.78
N LYS A 279 90.89 -30.65 106.52
CA LYS A 279 90.45 -31.63 107.51
C LYS A 279 91.61 -32.49 108.03
N GLY A 280 92.53 -32.90 107.14
CA GLY A 280 93.77 -33.59 107.52
C GLY A 280 94.65 -32.73 108.42
N MET A 281 94.85 -31.46 108.07
CA MET A 281 95.58 -30.52 108.93
C MET A 281 94.91 -30.32 110.30
N ILE A 282 93.57 -30.25 110.35
CA ILE A 282 92.85 -30.18 111.63
C ILE A 282 93.12 -31.44 112.47
N GLY A 283 93.09 -32.64 111.88
CA GLY A 283 93.43 -33.88 112.57
C GLY A 283 94.85 -33.89 113.15
N GLU A 284 95.83 -33.33 112.42
CA GLU A 284 97.20 -33.15 112.92
C GLU A 284 97.31 -32.17 114.11
N PHE A 285 96.37 -31.22 114.24
CA PHE A 285 96.27 -30.33 115.40
C PHE A 285 95.42 -30.90 116.54
N GLU A 286 94.47 -31.80 116.24
CA GLU A 286 93.63 -32.50 117.21
C GLU A 286 94.45 -33.44 118.10
N ASP A 287 95.43 -34.18 117.55
CA ASP A 287 96.31 -35.07 118.34
C ASP A 287 97.12 -34.32 119.43
N PRO A 288 97.80 -33.18 119.14
CA PRO A 288 98.38 -32.31 120.15
C PRO A 288 97.36 -31.73 121.12
N LEU A 289 96.18 -31.29 120.64
CA LEU A 289 95.13 -30.71 121.47
C LEU A 289 94.59 -31.73 122.48
N HIS A 290 94.33 -32.96 122.06
CA HIS A 290 93.88 -34.04 122.94
C HIS A 290 94.96 -34.40 123.97
N ASN A 291 96.24 -34.32 123.61
CA ASN A 291 97.36 -34.45 124.55
C ASN A 291 97.43 -33.27 125.54
N PHE A 292 97.17 -32.04 125.11
CA PHE A 292 97.04 -30.90 126.03
C PHE A 292 95.82 -31.04 126.94
N GLU A 293 94.69 -31.53 126.43
CA GLU A 293 93.48 -31.85 127.21
C GLU A 293 93.75 -32.92 128.26
N LEU A 294 94.37 -34.04 127.90
CA LEU A 294 94.80 -35.10 128.85
C LEU A 294 95.77 -34.58 129.91
N ARG A 295 96.66 -33.64 129.57
CA ARG A 295 97.56 -32.99 130.53
C ARG A 295 96.83 -32.03 131.47
N VAL A 296 95.78 -31.35 131.00
CA VAL A 296 94.92 -30.51 131.83
C VAL A 296 94.05 -31.38 132.75
N GLU A 297 93.45 -32.46 132.25
CA GLU A 297 92.66 -33.41 133.05
C GLU A 297 93.50 -34.12 134.14
N LEU A 298 94.77 -34.44 133.85
CA LEU A 298 95.72 -34.96 134.85
C LEU A 298 96.08 -33.92 135.92
N LEU A 299 96.18 -32.64 135.55
CA LEU A 299 96.45 -31.56 136.50
C LEU A 299 95.22 -31.27 137.37
N GLU A 300 94.01 -31.37 136.84
CA GLU A 300 92.76 -31.25 137.59
C GLU A 300 92.58 -32.42 138.57
N ARG A 301 92.95 -33.66 138.18
CA ARG A 301 92.97 -34.82 139.10
C ARG A 301 94.03 -34.74 140.21
N SER A 302 95.09 -33.94 140.05
CA SER A 302 96.12 -33.76 141.09
C SER A 302 95.80 -32.67 142.13
N ASN A 303 94.65 -31.98 142.00
CA ASN A 303 94.21 -30.94 142.94
C ASN A 303 93.03 -31.37 143.84
N GLU A 304 92.63 -32.65 143.82
CA GLU A 304 91.69 -33.23 144.79
C GLU A 304 92.33 -34.42 145.54
N GLN A 305 93.02 -34.07 146.64
CA GLN A 305 93.33 -34.85 147.87
C GLN A 305 94.11 -36.18 147.79
#